data_AF-A0A560CZA7-F1
#
_entry.id   AF-A0A560CZA7-F1
#
_cell.length_a   1.000
_cell.length_b   1.000
_cell.length_c   1.000
_cell.angle_alpha   90.00
_cell.angle_beta   90.00
_cell.angle_gamma   90.00
#
_symmetry.space_group_name_H-M   'P 1'
#
loop_
_entity.id
_entity.type
_entity.pdbx_description
1 polymer ?
#
loop_
_entity_poly.entity_id
_entity_poly.type
_entity_poly.pdbx_seq_one_letter_code
_entity_poly.pdbx_strand_id
1 'polypeptide(L)' 'MIAAKWASNRKVPQIAFRPDWTKHAKAAPFKRNDTMLEAMPIGVMHFPGTGIQDNLVDKAKKFGIPVWKFSSDGA' A
#
# COMPACT_ATOMS: atom_id res chain seq x y z
N MET A 1 0.23 -9.86 -9.00
CA MET A 1 1.12 -8.86 -8.38
C MET A 1 1.98 -8.20 -9.46
N ILE A 2 1.81 -6.89 -9.69
CA ILE A 2 2.61 -6.13 -10.67
C ILE A 2 3.87 -5.56 -10.01
N ALA A 3 3.74 -4.88 -8.86
CA ALA A 3 4.87 -4.29 -8.14
C ALA A 3 5.93 -5.32 -7.71
N ALA A 4 5.51 -6.47 -7.17
CA ALA A 4 6.44 -7.54 -6.77
C ALA A 4 7.21 -8.15 -7.96
N LYS A 5 6.55 -8.29 -9.12
CA LYS A 5 7.20 -8.74 -10.36
C LYS A 5 8.20 -7.70 -10.86
N TRP A 6 7.83 -6.42 -10.86
CA TRP A 6 8.74 -5.32 -11.20
C TRP A 6 9.98 -5.30 -10.32
N ALA A 7 9.81 -5.46 -9.00
CA ALA A 7 10.90 -5.46 -8.02
C ALA A 7 11.84 -6.66 -8.23
N SER A 8 11.26 -7.86 -8.37
CA SER A 8 12.02 -9.09 -8.60
C SER A 8 12.86 -9.01 -9.89
N ASN A 9 12.25 -8.57 -10.99
CA ASN A 9 12.95 -8.43 -12.28
C ASN A 9 14.11 -7.43 -12.23
N ARG A 10 14.06 -6.45 -11.32
CA ARG A 10 15.10 -5.42 -11.14
C ARG A 10 16.00 -5.68 -9.93
N LYS A 11 15.86 -6.84 -9.27
CA LYS A 11 16.60 -7.19 -8.04
C LYS A 11 16.44 -6.15 -6.92
N VAL A 12 15.29 -5.48 -6.86
CA VAL A 12 14.93 -4.57 -5.78
C VAL A 12 14.39 -5.39 -4.60
N PRO A 13 14.92 -5.24 -3.38
CA PRO A 13 14.40 -5.92 -2.20
C PRO A 13 12.91 -5.59 -1.98
N GLN A 14 12.12 -6.60 -1.62
CA GLN A 14 10.70 -6.43 -1.33
C GLN A 14 10.36 -6.92 0.08
N ILE A 15 9.54 -6.15 0.80
CA ILE A 15 9.01 -6.54 2.11
C ILE A 15 7.53 -6.86 1.95
N ALA A 16 7.15 -8.09 2.29
CA ALA A 16 5.79 -8.58 2.12
C ALA A 16 4.96 -8.40 3.40
N PHE A 17 4.02 -7.45 3.39
CA PHE A 17 3.00 -7.31 4.43
C PHE A 17 1.76 -8.13 4.07
N ARG A 18 1.49 -9.21 4.81
CA ARG A 18 0.35 -10.11 4.58
C ARG A 18 -0.79 -9.81 5.57
N PRO A 19 -2.06 -9.81 5.12
CA PRO A 19 -3.20 -9.64 6.02
C PRO A 19 -3.34 -10.87 6.94
N ASP A 20 -3.45 -10.62 8.24
CA ASP A 20 -3.77 -11.65 9.24
C ASP A 20 -5.28 -11.76 9.43
N TRP A 21 -5.88 -12.70 8.70
CA TRP A 21 -7.32 -12.97 8.73
C TRP A 21 -7.77 -13.62 10.05
N THR A 22 -6.89 -14.35 10.72
CA THR A 22 -7.23 -15.04 11.97
C THR A 22 -7.42 -14.05 13.11
N LYS A 23 -6.59 -12.98 13.12
CA LYS A 23 -6.62 -11.95 14.16
C LYS A 23 -7.61 -10.82 13.87
N HIS A 24 -7.81 -10.48 12.60
CA HIS A 24 -8.51 -9.26 12.22
C HIS A 24 -9.74 -9.46 11.33
N ALA A 25 -10.05 -10.70 10.92
CA ALA A 25 -11.21 -11.04 10.09
C ALA A 25 -11.35 -10.06 8.90
N LYS A 26 -12.54 -9.44 8.73
CA LYS A 26 -12.82 -8.50 7.63
C LYS A 26 -11.96 -7.22 7.67
N ALA A 27 -11.37 -6.87 8.81
CA ALA A 27 -10.49 -5.71 8.94
C ALA A 27 -9.03 -6.00 8.55
N ALA A 28 -8.67 -7.27 8.28
CA ALA A 28 -7.30 -7.68 8.01
C ALA A 28 -6.61 -6.90 6.86
N PRO A 29 -7.28 -6.60 5.73
CA PRO A 29 -6.65 -5.81 4.66
C PRO A 29 -6.31 -4.38 5.10
N PHE A 30 -7.18 -3.75 5.89
CA PHE A 30 -6.97 -2.39 6.40
C PHE A 30 -5.88 -2.33 7.47
N LYS A 31 -5.81 -3.33 8.35
CA LYS A 31 -4.76 -3.45 9.38
C LYS A 31 -3.40 -3.72 8.78
N ARG A 32 -3.33 -4.50 7.71
CA ARG A 32 -2.10 -4.69 6.93
C ARG A 32 -1.56 -3.38 6.36
N ASN A 33 -2.43 -2.44 5.99
CA ASN A 33 -1.99 -1.11 5.53
C ASN A 33 -1.42 -0.28 6.69
N ASP A 34 -1.95 -0.40 7.91
CA ASP A 34 -1.37 0.26 9.10
C ASP A 34 0.07 -0.19 9.31
N THR A 35 0.30 -1.50 9.38
CA THR A 35 1.64 -2.07 9.56
C THR A 35 2.59 -1.70 8.42
N MET A 36 2.10 -1.57 7.19
CA MET A 36 2.92 -1.13 6.06
C MET A 36 3.34 0.34 6.17
N LEU A 37 2.49 1.21 6.72
CA LEU A 37 2.79 2.64 6.90
C LEU A 37 3.62 2.91 8.16
N GLU A 38 3.52 2.05 9.18
CA GLU A 38 4.40 2.08 10.38
C GLU A 38 5.87 1.89 10.03
N ALA A 39 6.18 1.25 8.88
CA ALA A 39 7.53 1.17 8.35
C ALA A 39 8.07 2.53 7.82
N MET A 40 7.28 3.61 7.88
CA MET A 40 7.64 4.98 7.50
C MET A 40 8.28 5.07 6.11
N PRO A 41 7.58 4.63 5.05
CA PRO A 41 8.09 4.76 3.69
C PRO A 41 8.27 6.23 3.31
N ILE A 42 9.25 6.51 2.45
CA ILE A 42 9.49 7.86 1.92
C ILE A 42 8.32 8.42 1.10
N GLY A 43 7.45 7.55 0.59
CA GLY A 43 6.30 7.90 -0.22
C GLY A 43 5.47 6.69 -0.60
N VAL A 44 4.23 6.94 -1.02
CA VAL A 44 3.27 5.93 -1.48
C VAL A 44 2.83 6.24 -2.90
N MET A 45 2.88 5.23 -3.78
CA MET A 45 2.23 5.29 -5.10
C MET A 45 0.86 4.62 -5.02
N HIS A 46 -0.19 5.36 -5.39
CA HIS A 46 -1.57 4.90 -5.38
C HIS A 46 -2.09 4.72 -6.80
N PHE A 47 -2.53 3.52 -7.12
CA PHE A 47 -3.20 3.20 -8.38
C PHE A 47 -4.70 2.97 -8.13
N PRO A 48 -5.58 3.25 -9.12
CA PRO A 48 -7.02 3.08 -8.97
C PRO A 48 -7.38 1.65 -8.54
N GLY A 49 -8.40 1.52 -7.69
CA GLY A 49 -8.75 0.23 -7.09
C GLY A 49 -10.03 0.27 -6.27
N THR A 50 -10.03 -0.39 -5.12
CA THR A 50 -11.16 -0.45 -4.19
C THR A 50 -10.92 0.47 -2.99
N GLY A 51 -11.90 0.56 -2.08
CA GLY A 51 -11.75 1.36 -0.85
C GLY A 51 -10.60 0.93 0.08
N ILE A 52 -9.95 -0.22 -0.15
CA ILE A 52 -8.74 -0.62 0.59
C ILE A 52 -7.54 0.24 0.16
N GLN A 53 -7.45 0.59 -1.12
CA GLN A 53 -6.40 1.44 -1.67
C GLN A 53 -6.61 2.90 -1.24
N ASP A 54 -7.86 3.38 -1.27
CA ASP A 54 -8.19 4.72 -0.77
C ASP A 54 -7.88 4.84 0.73
N ASN A 55 -8.18 3.81 1.53
CA ASN A 55 -7.81 3.78 2.94
C ASN A 55 -6.30 3.93 3.17
N LEU A 56 -5.47 3.30 2.32
CA LEU A 56 -4.02 3.43 2.40
C LEU A 56 -3.58 4.88 2.19
N VAL A 57 -4.16 5.57 1.20
CA VAL A 57 -3.89 6.98 0.91
C VAL A 57 -4.24 7.86 2.10
N ASP A 58 -5.44 7.71 2.63
CA ASP A 58 -5.93 8.57 3.71
C ASP A 58 -5.06 8.43 4.95
N LYS A 59 -4.61 7.20 5.25
CA LYS A 59 -3.67 6.93 6.33
C LYS A 59 -2.29 7.50 6.05
N ALA A 60 -1.73 7.28 4.86
CA ALA A 60 -0.42 7.81 4.49
C ALA A 60 -0.36 9.34 4.64
N LYS A 61 -1.41 10.04 4.20
CA LYS A 61 -1.55 11.50 4.39
C LYS A 61 -1.56 11.91 5.86
N LYS A 62 -2.23 11.16 6.73
CA LYS A 62 -2.24 11.42 8.19
C LYS A 62 -0.86 11.26 8.82
N PHE A 63 -0.04 10.34 8.30
CA PHE A 63 1.36 10.18 8.72
C PHE A 63 2.32 11.20 8.08
N GLY A 64 1.83 12.14 7.27
CA GLY A 64 2.67 13.10 6.55
C GLY A 64 3.49 12.48 5.41
N ILE A 65 3.16 11.25 5.00
CA ILE A 65 3.85 10.56 3.92
C ILE A 65 3.35 11.08 2.56
N PRO A 66 4.24 11.54 1.66
CA PRO A 66 3.85 11.97 0.33
C PRO A 66 3.17 10.86 -0.46
N VAL A 67 2.06 11.19 -1.14
CA VAL A 67 1.31 10.25 -1.97
C VAL A 67 1.30 10.71 -3.42
N TRP A 68 1.82 9.87 -4.31
CA TRP A 68 1.66 10.04 -5.75
C TRP A 68 0.44 9.24 -6.20
N LYS A 69 -0.62 9.93 -6.61
CA LYS A 69 -1.85 9.31 -7.13
C LYS A 69 -1.81 9.22 -8.65
N PHE A 70 -2.10 8.04 -9.15
CA PHE A 70 -2.41 7.77 -10.55
C PHE A 70 -3.93 7.65 -10.69
N SER A 71 -4.56 8.47 -11.55
CA SER A 71 -5.97 8.33 -11.93
C SER A 71 -6.09 7.50 -13.22
N SER A 72 -7.32 7.09 -13.56
CA SER A 72 -7.63 6.42 -14.83
C SER A 72 -7.33 7.27 -16.07
N ASP A 73 -7.16 8.58 -15.87
CA ASP A 73 -7.17 9.54 -16.98
C ASP A 73 -5.76 9.86 -17.49
N GLY A 74 -4.74 9.15 -17.01
CA GLY A 74 -3.36 9.39 -17.40
C GLY A 74 -2.80 10.69 -16.79
N ALA A 75 -1.54 10.97 -17.12
CA ALA A 75 -0.72 12.05 -16.55
C ALA A 75 -1.34 13.45 -16.69
#